data_AF-A0A413ZTU8-F1
#
_entry.id   AF-A0A413ZTU8-F1
#
_cell.length_a   1.000
_cell.length_b   1.000
_cell.length_c   1.000
_cell.angle_alpha   90.00
_cell.angle_beta   90.00
_cell.angle_gamma   90.00
#
_symmetry.space_group_name_H-M   'P 1'
#
loop_
_entity.id
_entity.type
_entity.pdbx_description
1 polymer ?
#
loop_
_entity_poly.entity_id
_entity_poly.type
_entity_poly.pdbx_seq_one_letter_code
_entity_poly.pdbx_strand_id
1 'polypeptide(L)'
;MKTMVERQSIIHMYRVCGYSKRRISRELHVSRHTVDNILSEYESAIRTDNPEEALSDLLTVQPKYDSSKRRPRRLTQEIKDEIGFCLKKNAVKVATGLRKQRMLKKDIHQFLLSQGYTISYATV
;
A
#
# COMPACT_ATOMS: atom_id res chain seq x y z
N MET A 1 -4.74 15.53 -6.27
CA MET A 1 -3.93 14.66 -7.15
C MET A 1 -3.05 15.56 -7.97
N LYS A 2 -1.74 15.27 -8.08
CA LYS A 2 -0.84 16.13 -8.85
C LYS A 2 -0.87 15.76 -10.32
N THR A 3 -1.07 16.75 -11.18
CA THR A 3 -1.17 16.55 -12.64
C THR A 3 0.21 16.45 -13.27
N MET A 4 0.27 15.87 -14.47
CA MET A 4 1.49 15.87 -15.30
C MET A 4 2.06 17.28 -15.47
N VAL A 5 1.19 18.27 -15.68
CA VAL A 5 1.56 19.69 -15.86
C VAL A 5 2.27 20.21 -14.61
N GLU A 6 1.73 19.97 -13.41
CA GLU A 6 2.37 20.43 -12.17
C GLU A 6 3.75 19.81 -11.96
N ARG A 7 3.94 18.53 -12.28
CA ARG A 7 5.26 17.86 -12.20
C ARG A 7 6.25 18.49 -13.17
N GLN A 8 5.84 18.72 -14.41
CA GLN A 8 6.69 19.31 -15.44
C GLN A 8 7.08 20.76 -15.10
N SER A 9 6.15 21.57 -14.57
CA SER A 9 6.44 22.92 -14.08
C SER A 9 7.49 22.91 -12.96
N ILE A 10 7.36 22.01 -11.99
CA ILE A 10 8.34 21.87 -10.89
C ILE A 10 9.73 21.51 -11.43
N ILE A 11 9.82 20.53 -12.32
CA ILE A 11 11.10 20.09 -12.91
C ILE A 11 11.73 21.22 -13.74
N HIS A 12 10.94 21.92 -14.55
CA HIS A 12 11.40 23.05 -15.36
C HIS A 12 11.97 24.17 -14.49
N MET A 13 11.23 24.60 -13.46
CA MET A 13 11.70 25.67 -12.56
C MET A 13 12.98 25.29 -11.80
N TYR A 14 13.15 24.01 -11.48
CA TYR A 14 14.36 23.53 -10.81
C TYR A 14 15.57 23.47 -11.76
N ARG A 15 15.40 22.91 -12.96
CA ARG A 15 16.53 22.64 -13.87
C ARG A 15 16.85 23.76 -14.84
N VAL A 16 15.84 24.43 -15.37
CA VAL A 16 16.02 25.51 -16.36
C VAL A 16 16.15 26.85 -15.67
N CYS A 17 15.24 27.16 -14.73
CA CYS A 17 15.25 28.46 -14.04
C CYS A 17 16.20 28.51 -12.83
N GLY A 18 16.74 27.38 -12.36
CA GLY A 18 17.64 27.32 -11.21
C GLY A 18 17.01 27.70 -9.87
N TYR A 19 15.69 27.55 -9.73
CA TYR A 19 15.01 27.96 -8.50
C TYR A 19 15.21 26.95 -7.38
N SER A 20 15.32 27.47 -6.14
CA SER A 20 15.36 26.61 -4.95
C SER A 20 14.01 25.93 -4.70
N LYS A 21 14.02 24.75 -4.08
CA LYS A 21 12.80 24.01 -3.69
C LYS A 21 11.81 24.88 -2.90
N ARG A 22 12.32 25.78 -2.04
CA ARG A 22 11.51 26.74 -1.26
C ARG A 22 10.84 27.79 -2.14
N ARG A 23 11.54 28.30 -3.16
CA ARG A 23 10.99 29.28 -4.10
C ARG A 23 9.90 28.65 -4.96
N ILE A 24 10.15 27.46 -5.51
CA ILE A 24 9.18 26.69 -6.31
C ILE A 24 7.90 26.42 -5.52
N SER A 25 8.03 26.01 -4.25
CA SER A 25 6.90 25.77 -3.36
C SER A 25 6.02 27.01 -3.16
N ARG A 26 6.62 28.20 -3.01
CA ARG A 26 5.88 29.46 -2.87
C ARG A 26 5.21 29.88 -4.18
N GLU A 27 5.91 29.78 -5.30
CA GLU A 27 5.43 30.19 -6.62
C GLU A 27 4.23 29.35 -7.08
N LEU A 28 4.33 28.02 -6.95
CA LEU A 28 3.30 27.09 -7.42
C LEU A 28 2.22 26.80 -6.35
N HIS A 29 2.33 27.40 -5.17
CA HIS A 29 1.47 27.10 -4.01
C HIS A 29 1.37 25.59 -3.70
N VAL A 30 2.50 24.89 -3.86
CA VAL A 30 2.62 23.45 -3.60
C VAL A 30 3.44 23.24 -2.33
N SER A 31 3.06 22.26 -1.51
CA SER A 31 3.84 21.89 -0.33
C SER A 31 5.30 21.63 -0.70
N ARG A 32 6.22 22.11 0.14
CA ARG A 32 7.65 21.85 -0.04
C ARG A 32 7.96 20.35 -0.10
N HIS A 33 7.23 19.53 0.67
CA HIS A 33 7.43 18.07 0.67
C HIS A 33 7.08 17.44 -0.68
N THR A 34 6.05 17.92 -1.36
CA THR A 34 5.68 17.41 -2.68
C THR A 34 6.66 17.87 -3.76
N VAL A 35 7.17 19.11 -3.68
CA VAL A 35 8.28 19.57 -4.53
C VAL A 35 9.52 18.70 -4.31
N ASP A 36 9.87 18.42 -3.06
CA ASP A 36 11.02 17.59 -2.71
C ASP A 36 10.90 16.17 -3.27
N ASN A 37 9.75 15.51 -3.04
CA ASN A 37 9.49 14.17 -3.56
C ASN A 37 9.59 14.11 -5.09
N ILE A 38 8.95 15.04 -5.81
CA ILE A 38 8.98 15.06 -7.29
C ILE A 38 10.41 15.24 -7.81
N LEU A 39 11.20 16.10 -7.18
CA LEU A 39 12.58 16.31 -7.58
C LEU A 39 13.48 15.13 -7.25
N SER A 40 13.25 14.45 -6.12
CA SER A 40 13.96 13.22 -5.79
C SER A 40 13.63 12.08 -6.76
N GLU A 41 12.36 11.92 -7.14
CA GLU A 41 11.93 10.96 -8.16
C GLU A 41 12.61 11.27 -9.51
N TYR A 42 12.60 12.53 -9.94
CA TYR A 42 13.28 12.97 -11.15
C TYR A 42 14.80 12.74 -11.13
N GLU A 43 15.48 13.07 -10.03
CA GLU A 43 16.91 12.84 -9.87
C GLU A 43 17.25 11.34 -9.88
N SER A 44 16.37 10.49 -9.34
CA SER A 44 16.53 9.05 -9.42
C SER A 44 16.31 8.50 -10.84
N ALA A 45 15.32 9.02 -11.58
CA ALA A 45 15.03 8.61 -12.96
C ALA A 45 16.17 8.96 -13.93
N ILE A 46 16.93 10.03 -13.69
CA ILE A 46 18.11 10.34 -14.52
C ILE A 46 19.27 9.38 -14.26
N ARG A 47 19.34 8.78 -13.06
CA ARG A 47 20.44 7.89 -12.67
C ARG A 47 20.22 6.43 -13.06
N THR A 48 19.06 6.09 -13.62
CA THR A 48 18.77 4.73 -14.08
C THR A 48 19.36 4.45 -15.46
N ASP A 49 19.56 3.17 -15.78
CA ASP A 49 20.13 2.73 -17.07
C ASP A 49 19.28 3.12 -18.29
N ASN A 50 17.96 3.26 -18.12
CA ASN A 50 17.04 3.77 -19.14
C ASN A 50 16.30 5.04 -18.66
N PRO A 51 16.89 6.23 -18.79
CA PRO A 51 16.32 7.46 -18.26
C PRO A 51 15.08 7.94 -19.03
N GLU A 52 14.96 7.62 -20.32
CA GLU A 52 13.82 8.06 -21.15
C GLU A 52 12.51 7.42 -20.68
N GLU A 53 12.54 6.11 -20.43
CA GLU A 53 11.41 5.35 -19.93
C GLU A 53 11.01 5.80 -18.52
N ALA A 54 11.99 5.93 -17.61
CA ALA A 54 11.74 6.36 -16.23
C ALA A 54 11.16 7.78 -16.14
N LEU A 55 11.58 8.70 -17.01
CA LEU A 55 11.02 10.05 -17.08
C LEU A 55 9.61 10.08 -17.68
N SER A 56 9.34 9.25 -18.70
CA SER A 56 8.00 9.08 -19.27
C SER A 56 7.02 8.59 -18.19
N ASP A 57 7.43 7.59 -17.41
CA ASP A 57 6.63 7.04 -16.31
C ASP A 57 6.36 8.08 -15.22
N LEU A 58 7.38 8.83 -14.81
CA LEU A 58 7.23 9.89 -13.80
C LEU A 58 6.17 10.94 -14.20
N LEU A 59 6.11 11.28 -15.48
CA LEU A 59 5.20 12.30 -15.99
C LEU A 59 3.77 11.76 -16.24
N THR A 60 3.66 10.52 -16.72
CA THR A 60 2.38 9.95 -17.17
C THR A 60 1.66 9.13 -16.10
N VAL A 61 2.38 8.45 -15.21
CA VAL A 61 1.79 7.56 -14.20
C VAL A 61 1.15 8.38 -13.08
N GLN A 62 -0.12 8.10 -12.81
CA GLN A 62 -0.84 8.77 -11.72
C GLN A 62 -0.23 8.42 -10.35
N PRO A 63 -0.10 9.40 -9.44
CA PRO A 63 0.45 9.15 -8.12
C PRO A 63 -0.41 8.17 -7.33
N LYS A 64 0.19 7.09 -6.84
CA LYS A 64 -0.46 6.06 -6.01
C LYS A 64 0.15 6.04 -4.62
N TYR A 65 -0.67 5.78 -3.61
CA TYR A 65 -0.17 5.54 -2.25
C TYR A 65 0.73 4.29 -2.21
N ASP A 66 1.94 4.45 -1.68
CA ASP A 66 2.79 3.30 -1.37
C ASP A 66 2.15 2.50 -0.22
N SER A 67 1.81 1.26 -0.54
CA SER A 67 1.24 0.29 0.38
C SER A 67 2.11 -0.96 0.50
N SER A 68 3.27 -1.00 -0.17
CA SER A 68 4.18 -2.15 -0.20
C SER A 68 4.64 -2.58 1.20
N LYS A 69 4.83 -1.60 2.09
CA LYS A 69 5.28 -1.83 3.48
C LYS A 69 4.13 -2.15 4.44
N ARG A 70 2.87 -2.09 4.01
CA ARG A 70 1.72 -2.36 4.89
C ARG A 70 1.66 -3.85 5.16
N ARG A 71 1.76 -4.22 6.45
CA ARG A 71 1.64 -5.61 6.91
C ARG A 71 0.48 -5.74 7.90
N PRO A 72 -0.19 -6.92 7.95
CA PRO A 72 -1.22 -7.16 8.95
C PRO A 72 -0.64 -7.01 10.36
N ARG A 73 -1.31 -6.24 11.23
CA ARG A 73 -0.83 -5.99 12.60
C ARG A 73 -1.25 -7.08 13.60
N ARG A 74 -2.45 -7.62 13.42
CA ARG A 74 -3.07 -8.60 14.35
C ARG A 74 -3.21 -9.99 13.74
N LEU A 75 -3.24 -10.11 12.42
CA LEU A 75 -3.33 -11.39 11.72
C LEU A 75 -1.93 -11.98 11.52
N THR A 76 -1.41 -12.59 12.58
CA THR A 76 -0.13 -13.32 12.55
C THR A 76 -0.25 -14.59 11.72
N GLN A 77 0.88 -15.19 11.36
CA GLN A 77 0.89 -16.44 10.60
C GLN A 77 0.23 -17.58 11.38
N GLU A 78 0.51 -17.69 12.68
CA GLU A 78 -0.12 -18.66 13.58
C GLU A 78 -1.65 -18.57 13.56
N ILE A 79 -2.21 -17.35 13.65
CA ILE A 79 -3.66 -17.15 13.57
C ILE A 79 -4.22 -17.55 12.20
N LYS A 80 -3.48 -17.28 11.11
CA LYS A 80 -3.90 -17.75 9.77
C LYS A 80 -3.93 -19.26 9.68
N ASP A 81 -2.92 -19.92 10.25
CA ASP A 81 -2.83 -21.38 10.23
C ASP A 81 -3.96 -22.00 11.06
N GLU A 82 -4.30 -21.40 12.20
CA GLU A 82 -5.41 -21.82 13.06
C GLU A 82 -6.77 -21.63 12.36
N ILE A 83 -7.00 -20.48 11.71
CA ILE A 83 -8.18 -20.27 10.86
C ILE A 83 -8.22 -21.29 9.73
N GLY A 84 -7.08 -21.51 9.06
CA GLY A 84 -6.94 -22.49 7.98
C GLY A 84 -7.29 -23.91 8.43
N PHE A 85 -6.89 -24.28 9.64
CA PHE A 85 -7.23 -25.56 10.26
C PHE A 85 -8.74 -25.70 10.50
N CYS A 86 -9.39 -24.67 11.06
CA CYS A 86 -10.85 -24.66 11.21
C CYS A 86 -11.57 -24.81 9.86
N LEU A 87 -11.09 -24.12 8.82
CA LEU A 87 -11.66 -24.20 7.47
C LEU A 87 -11.46 -25.58 6.83
N LYS A 88 -10.30 -26.21 7.01
CA LYS A 88 -10.07 -27.60 6.57
C LYS A 88 -11.02 -28.58 7.27
N LYS A 89 -11.19 -28.46 8.58
CA LYS A 89 -12.19 -29.25 9.34
C LYS A 89 -13.61 -29.04 8.83
N ASN A 90 -13.95 -27.80 8.48
CA ASN A 90 -15.25 -27.50 7.88
C ASN A 90 -15.42 -28.18 6.52
N ALA A 91 -14.39 -28.20 5.68
CA ALA A 91 -14.44 -28.88 4.38
C ALA A 91 -14.70 -30.38 4.55
N VAL A 92 -14.03 -31.04 5.50
CA VAL A 92 -14.28 -32.46 5.84
C VAL A 92 -15.73 -32.65 6.30
N LYS A 93 -16.23 -31.82 7.23
CA LYS A 93 -17.62 -31.91 7.70
C LYS A 93 -18.64 -31.75 6.57
N VAL A 94 -18.37 -30.88 5.60
CA VAL A 94 -19.26 -30.73 4.43
C VAL A 94 -19.22 -31.99 3.57
N ALA A 95 -18.03 -32.52 3.28
CA ALA A 95 -17.87 -33.73 2.48
C ALA A 95 -18.51 -34.97 3.10
N THR A 96 -18.55 -35.07 4.43
CA THR A 96 -19.18 -36.19 5.16
C THR A 96 -20.66 -35.97 5.47
N GLY A 97 -21.31 -34.93 4.91
CA GLY A 97 -22.74 -34.64 5.12
C GLY A 97 -23.08 -33.90 6.42
N LEU A 98 -22.09 -33.59 7.26
CA LEU A 98 -22.22 -32.84 8.52
C LEU A 98 -22.18 -31.31 8.33
N ARG A 99 -22.75 -30.80 7.23
CA ARG A 99 -22.69 -29.37 6.85
C ARG A 99 -23.16 -28.43 7.96
N LYS A 100 -24.18 -28.82 8.74
CA LYS A 100 -24.73 -28.01 9.84
C LYS A 100 -23.78 -27.90 11.04
N GLN A 101 -22.79 -28.79 11.17
CA GLN A 101 -21.84 -28.81 12.28
C GLN A 101 -20.54 -28.04 11.98
N ARG A 102 -20.43 -27.34 10.83
CA ARG A 102 -19.26 -26.53 10.49
C ARG A 102 -19.17 -25.31 11.43
N MET A 103 -17.96 -24.87 11.73
CA MET A 103 -17.71 -23.62 12.44
C MET A 103 -18.00 -22.43 11.52
N LEU A 104 -18.89 -21.55 11.93
CA LEU A 104 -19.12 -20.27 11.26
C LEU A 104 -18.02 -19.28 11.66
N LYS A 105 -17.94 -18.14 10.96
CA LYS A 105 -16.97 -17.08 11.26
C LYS A 105 -16.99 -16.67 12.74
N LYS A 106 -18.18 -16.53 13.33
CA LYS A 106 -18.37 -16.23 14.76
C LYS A 106 -17.79 -17.31 15.68
N ASP A 107 -17.92 -18.58 15.30
CA ASP A 107 -17.43 -19.70 16.08
C ASP A 107 -15.90 -19.79 15.98
N ILE A 108 -15.34 -19.52 14.80
CA ILE A 108 -13.89 -19.42 14.58
C ILE A 108 -13.31 -18.24 15.39
N HIS A 109 -13.99 -17.09 15.40
CA HIS A 109 -13.57 -15.94 16.20
C HIS A 109 -13.57 -16.25 17.70
N GLN A 110 -14.65 -16.86 18.23
CA GLN A 110 -14.70 -17.29 19.63
C GLN A 110 -13.64 -18.35 19.95
N PHE A 111 -13.40 -19.28 19.04
CA PHE A 111 -12.34 -20.28 19.18
C PHE A 111 -10.97 -19.61 19.31
N LEU A 112 -10.63 -18.65 18.45
CA LEU A 112 -9.37 -17.90 18.54
C LEU A 112 -9.26 -17.12 19.85
N LEU A 113 -10.35 -16.50 20.31
CA LEU A 113 -10.36 -15.84 21.62
C LEU A 113 -10.13 -16.84 22.77
N SER A 114 -10.70 -18.04 22.70
CA SER A 114 -10.52 -19.09 23.70
C SER A 114 -9.09 -19.62 23.77
N GLN A 115 -8.34 -19.53 22.66
CA GLN A 115 -6.91 -19.85 22.60
C GLN A 115 -6.02 -18.70 23.12
N GLY A 116 -6.61 -17.57 23.54
CA GLY A 116 -5.89 -16.42 24.07
C GLY A 116 -5.46 -15.38 23.02
N TYR A 117 -5.83 -15.55 21.74
CA TYR A 117 -5.48 -14.57 20.71
C TYR A 117 -6.30 -13.29 20.84
N THR A 118 -5.64 -12.13 20.75
CA THR A 118 -6.31 -10.82 20.70
C THR A 118 -6.56 -10.40 19.26
N ILE A 119 -7.71 -10.80 18.69
CA ILE A 119 -8.11 -10.47 17.32
C ILE A 119 -9.57 -10.00 17.25
N SER A 120 -9.81 -9.00 16.39
CA SER A 120 -11.16 -8.48 16.17
C SER A 120 -11.95 -9.37 15.22
N TYR A 121 -13.28 -9.41 15.39
CA TYR A 121 -14.17 -10.17 14.52
C TYR A 121 -14.05 -9.80 13.04
N ALA A 122 -13.76 -8.53 12.72
CA ALA A 122 -13.58 -8.07 11.34
C ALA A 122 -12.26 -8.57 10.72
N THR A 123 -11.26 -8.89 11.54
CA THR A 123 -9.94 -9.37 11.09
C THR A 123 -9.94 -10.89 10.85
N VAL A 124 -10.80 -11.64 11.54
CA VAL A 124 -11.11 -13.05 11.26
C VAL A 124 -11.94 -13.15 9.99
#